data_AF-A0A4Y8KS91-F1
#
_entry.id   AF-A0A4Y8KS91-F1
#
_cell.length_a   1.000
_cell.length_b   1.000
_cell.length_c   1.000
_cell.angle_alpha   90.00
_cell.angle_beta   90.00
_cell.angle_gamma   90.00
#
_symmetry.space_group_name_H-M   'P 1'
#
loop_
_entity.id
_entity.type
_entity.pdbx_description
1 polymer ?
#
loop_
_entity_poly.entity_id
_entity_poly.type
_entity_poly.pdbx_seq_one_letter_code
_entity_poly.pdbx_strand_id
1 'polypeptide(L)'
;MTDSRAQPPIGPNDILRSVLELFAFISLGLWGFLAWPLPWPGVLVGIAAPAFAILVWALFRSPKAVFTLDPFGKAFVEICVFGAAAIAWWDLGQPVVTVVFAVVATVSGIISGRKELAG
;
A
#
# COMPACT_ATOMS: atom_id res chain seq x y z
N MET A 1 29.63 11.01 -24.15
CA MET A 1 28.68 11.94 -23.52
C MET A 1 27.67 11.10 -22.75
N THR A 2 27.86 10.95 -21.45
CA THR A 2 26.94 10.25 -20.56
C THR A 2 25.82 11.21 -20.20
N ASP A 3 24.62 10.98 -20.72
CA ASP A 3 23.41 11.65 -20.24
C ASP A 3 23.13 11.19 -18.80
N SER A 4 23.73 11.89 -17.84
CA SER A 4 23.32 11.86 -16.43
C SER A 4 21.95 12.52 -16.34
N ARG A 5 20.88 11.78 -16.69
CA ARG A 5 19.51 12.21 -16.43
C ARG A 5 19.38 12.40 -14.92
N ALA A 6 19.38 13.65 -14.47
CA ALA A 6 19.15 14.00 -13.08
C ALA A 6 17.83 13.35 -12.66
N GLN A 7 17.91 12.32 -11.81
CA GLN A 7 16.72 11.70 -11.28
C GLN A 7 15.97 12.77 -10.47
N PRO A 8 14.65 12.95 -10.69
CA PRO A 8 13.88 13.94 -9.95
C PRO A 8 14.02 13.65 -8.44
N PRO A 9 14.17 14.70 -7.61
CA PRO A 9 14.39 14.53 -6.18
C PRO A 9 13.18 13.84 -5.54
N ILE A 10 13.45 12.86 -4.66
CA ILE A 10 12.42 12.14 -3.90
C ILE A 10 11.63 13.16 -3.07
N GLY A 11 10.33 13.25 -3.32
CA GLY A 11 9.45 14.17 -2.62
C GLY A 11 9.05 13.64 -1.24
N PRO A 12 8.70 14.51 -0.28
CA PRO A 12 8.18 14.10 1.03
C PRO A 12 6.96 13.16 0.94
N ASN A 13 6.14 13.33 -0.09
CA ASN A 13 4.97 12.50 -0.34
C ASN A 13 5.33 11.08 -0.80
N ASP A 14 6.45 10.89 -1.52
CA ASP A 14 6.91 9.57 -1.95
C ASP A 14 7.40 8.74 -0.75
N ILE A 15 8.04 9.42 0.22
CA ILE A 15 8.44 8.83 1.49
C ILE A 15 7.21 8.45 2.29
N LEU A 16 6.25 9.37 2.45
CA LEU A 16 5.00 9.11 3.18
C LEU A 16 4.27 7.90 2.61
N ARG A 17 4.16 7.83 1.28
CA ARG A 17 3.54 6.72 0.58
C ARG A 17 4.26 5.39 0.83
N SER A 18 5.59 5.40 0.76
CA SER A 18 6.39 4.19 1.07
C SER A 18 6.16 3.71 2.51
N VAL A 19 6.02 4.64 3.46
CA VAL A 19 5.73 4.32 4.87
C VAL A 19 4.31 3.75 5.02
N LEU A 20 3.32 4.33 4.35
CA LEU A 20 1.94 3.84 4.35
C LEU A 20 1.84 2.43 3.73
N GLU A 21 2.56 2.19 2.64
CA GLU A 21 2.65 0.88 1.98
C GLU A 21 3.26 -0.16 2.93
N LEU A 22 4.38 0.16 3.57
CA LEU A 22 5.02 -0.73 4.54
C LEU A 22 4.11 -1.02 5.74
N PHE A 23 3.45 0.01 6.26
CA PHE A 23 2.48 -0.13 7.35
C PHE A 23 1.31 -1.03 6.96
N ALA A 24 0.80 -0.91 5.73
CA ALA A 24 -0.27 -1.77 5.22
C ALA A 24 0.15 -3.25 5.18
N PHE A 25 1.36 -3.57 4.71
CA PHE A 25 1.86 -4.95 4.68
C PHE A 25 2.00 -5.55 6.09
N ILE A 26 2.56 -4.77 7.03
CA ILE A 26 2.69 -5.21 8.43
C ILE A 26 1.31 -5.42 9.05
N SER A 27 0.38 -4.50 8.80
CA SER A 27 -1.00 -4.59 9.30
C SER A 27 -1.72 -5.84 8.80
N LEU A 28 -1.56 -6.17 7.51
CA LEU A 28 -2.16 -7.39 6.92
C LEU A 28 -1.56 -8.67 7.47
N GLY A 29 -0.24 -8.70 7.71
CA GLY A 29 0.40 -9.82 8.38
C GLY A 29 -0.13 -10.01 9.80
N LEU A 30 -0.15 -8.93 10.59
CA LEU A 30 -0.69 -8.94 11.96
C LEU A 30 -2.14 -9.39 11.98
N TRP A 31 -3.00 -8.84 11.12
CA TRP A 31 -4.39 -9.25 11.01
C TRP A 31 -4.54 -10.72 10.67
N GLY A 32 -3.79 -11.24 9.69
CA GLY A 32 -3.92 -12.64 9.31
C GLY A 32 -3.52 -13.61 10.43
N PHE A 33 -2.61 -13.22 11.34
CA PHE A 33 -2.26 -14.01 12.53
C PHE A 33 -3.20 -13.79 13.73
N LEU A 34 -3.73 -12.58 13.91
CA LEU A 34 -4.51 -12.20 15.09
C LEU A 34 -6.02 -12.42 14.93
N ALA A 35 -6.55 -12.29 13.71
CA ALA A 35 -7.98 -12.42 13.45
C ALA A 35 -8.42 -13.88 13.23
N TRP A 36 -7.47 -14.81 13.01
CA TRP A 36 -7.76 -16.19 12.61
C TRP A 36 -7.15 -17.21 13.58
N PRO A 37 -7.83 -18.34 13.85
CA PRO A 37 -7.33 -19.34 14.79
C PRO A 37 -6.06 -20.06 14.28
N LEU A 38 -5.13 -20.32 15.19
CA LEU A 38 -3.86 -21.00 14.93
C LEU A 38 -3.94 -22.50 15.26
N PRO A 39 -3.14 -23.36 14.59
CA PRO A 39 -2.20 -23.01 13.51
C PRO A 39 -2.89 -22.81 12.15
N TRP A 40 -4.06 -23.41 11.94
CA TRP A 40 -4.84 -23.28 10.72
C TRP A 40 -6.23 -22.71 11.01
N PRO A 41 -6.70 -21.69 10.26
CA PRO A 41 -6.14 -21.11 9.04
C PRO A 41 -5.19 -19.90 9.26
N GLY A 42 -4.91 -19.49 10.50
CA GLY A 42 -4.17 -18.25 10.78
C GLY A 42 -2.77 -18.17 10.18
N VAL A 43 -2.01 -19.27 10.12
CA VAL A 43 -0.69 -19.26 9.45
C VAL A 43 -0.82 -19.03 7.95
N LEU A 44 -1.84 -19.61 7.31
CA LEU A 44 -2.07 -19.40 5.88
C LEU A 44 -2.42 -17.94 5.62
N VAL A 45 -3.39 -17.39 6.36
CA VAL A 45 -3.88 -16.02 6.12
C VAL A 45 -2.80 -14.98 6.50
N GLY A 46 -2.12 -15.18 7.63
CA GLY A 46 -1.02 -14.34 8.11
C GLY A 46 0.16 -14.22 7.13
N ILE A 47 0.38 -15.22 6.29
CA ILE A 47 1.42 -15.18 5.24
C ILE A 47 0.82 -14.77 3.90
N ALA A 48 -0.32 -15.34 3.51
CA ALA A 48 -0.92 -15.11 2.20
C ALA A 48 -1.39 -13.67 2.02
N ALA A 49 -1.96 -13.03 3.06
CA ALA A 49 -2.42 -11.64 2.98
C ALA A 49 -1.27 -10.64 2.71
N PRO A 50 -0.19 -10.59 3.51
CA PRO A 50 0.93 -9.69 3.20
C PRO A 50 1.67 -10.12 1.93
N ALA A 51 1.83 -11.41 1.66
CA ALA A 51 2.47 -11.87 0.42
C ALA A 51 1.69 -11.42 -0.82
N PHE A 52 0.37 -11.56 -0.82
CA PHE A 52 -0.48 -11.10 -1.92
C PHE A 52 -0.37 -9.58 -2.11
N ALA A 53 -0.41 -8.81 -1.02
CA ALA A 53 -0.25 -7.36 -1.08
C ALA A 53 1.12 -6.94 -1.64
N ILE A 54 2.20 -7.63 -1.24
CA ILE A 54 3.55 -7.40 -1.77
C ILE A 54 3.62 -7.77 -3.25
N LEU A 55 3.00 -8.87 -3.68
CA LEU A 55 2.98 -9.28 -5.09
C LEU A 55 2.26 -8.24 -5.96
N VAL A 56 1.08 -7.80 -5.54
CA VAL A 56 0.33 -6.74 -6.24
C VAL A 56 1.17 -5.46 -6.31
N TRP A 57 1.80 -5.07 -5.20
CA TRP A 57 2.69 -3.90 -5.18
C TRP A 57 3.89 -4.06 -6.11
N ALA A 58 4.60 -5.19 -6.06
CA ALA A 58 5.78 -5.45 -6.88
C ALA A 58 5.45 -5.43 -8.38
N LEU A 59 4.25 -5.89 -8.75
CA LEU A 59 3.81 -6.00 -10.12
C LEU A 59 3.47 -4.64 -10.75
N PHE A 60 2.87 -3.73 -9.97
CA PHE A 60 2.30 -2.47 -10.47
C PHE A 60 2.99 -1.19 -9.99
N ARG A 61 3.60 -1.22 -8.79
CA ARG A 61 4.16 -0.03 -8.11
C ARG A 61 5.68 -0.02 -8.03
N SER A 62 6.34 -1.17 -8.21
CA SER A 62 7.80 -1.26 -8.22
C SER A 62 8.43 -0.30 -9.26
N PRO A 63 9.61 0.27 -8.98
CA PRO A 63 10.36 1.04 -9.98
C PRO A 63 10.71 0.22 -11.24
N LYS A 64 10.63 -1.12 -11.15
CA LYS A 64 10.67 -2.04 -12.29
C LYS A 64 9.33 -2.77 -12.49
N ALA A 65 8.21 -2.06 -12.34
CA ALA A 65 6.87 -2.65 -12.51
C ALA A 65 6.79 -3.36 -13.87
N VAL A 66 6.32 -4.60 -13.85
CA VAL A 66 6.20 -5.44 -15.05
C VAL A 66 5.10 -4.88 -15.95
N PHE A 67 4.03 -4.34 -15.35
CA PHE A 67 2.99 -3.62 -16.08
C PHE A 67 3.18 -2.11 -15.95
N THR A 68 3.43 -1.47 -17.08
CA THR A 68 3.42 -0.01 -17.23
C THR A 68 1.96 0.46 -17.22
N LEU A 69 1.39 0.60 -16.02
CA LEU A 69 0.04 1.15 -15.85
C LEU A 69 0.08 2.67 -15.82
N ASP A 70 -0.95 3.27 -16.42
CA ASP A 70 -1.31 4.67 -16.25
C ASP A 70 -1.50 5.02 -14.76
N PRO A 71 -1.37 6.32 -14.39
CA PRO A 71 -1.57 6.82 -13.02
C PRO A 71 -2.82 6.26 -12.33
N PHE A 72 -3.90 6.10 -13.08
CA PHE A 72 -5.16 5.55 -12.60
C PHE A 72 -5.04 4.11 -12.08
N GLY A 73 -4.30 3.25 -12.79
CA GLY A 73 -4.08 1.87 -12.38
C GLY A 73 -3.25 1.76 -11.10
N LYS A 74 -2.25 2.64 -10.94
CA LYS A 74 -1.46 2.72 -9.69
C LYS A 74 -2.31 3.17 -8.51
N ALA A 75 -3.20 4.15 -8.72
CA ALA A 75 -4.12 4.63 -7.68
C ALA A 75 -5.12 3.55 -7.26
N PHE A 76 -5.64 2.75 -8.21
CA PHE A 76 -6.56 1.66 -7.90
C PHE A 76 -5.91 0.61 -6.99
N VAL A 77 -4.69 0.18 -7.31
CA VAL A 77 -3.92 -0.77 -6.50
C VAL A 77 -3.73 -0.25 -5.08
N GLU A 78 -3.37 1.03 -4.95
CA GLU A 78 -3.17 1.68 -3.66
C GLU A 78 -4.45 1.72 -2.82
N ILE A 79 -5.58 2.06 -3.43
CA ILE A 79 -6.90 2.03 -2.77
C ILE A 79 -7.22 0.60 -2.30
N CYS A 80 -6.94 -0.42 -3.12
CA CYS A 80 -7.16 -1.81 -2.72
C CYS A 80 -6.28 -2.22 -1.52
N VAL A 81 -4.98 -1.90 -1.53
CA VAL A 81 -4.05 -2.26 -0.44
C VAL A 81 -4.39 -1.51 0.84
N PHE A 82 -4.64 -0.20 0.76
CA PHE A 82 -4.99 0.61 1.91
C PHE A 82 -6.39 0.29 2.43
N GLY A 83 -7.36 0.02 1.55
CA GLY A 83 -8.68 -0.45 1.92
C GLY A 83 -8.60 -1.78 2.66
N ALA A 84 -7.80 -2.73 2.19
CA ALA A 84 -7.59 -4.01 2.88
C ALA A 84 -6.98 -3.82 4.28
N ALA A 85 -5.98 -2.96 4.41
CA ALA A 85 -5.39 -2.64 5.72
C ALA A 85 -6.39 -1.95 6.67
N ALA A 86 -7.25 -1.06 6.17
CA ALA A 86 -8.30 -0.44 6.97
C ALA A 86 -9.33 -1.47 7.46
N ILE A 87 -9.78 -2.37 6.59
CA ILE A 87 -10.71 -3.45 6.95
C ILE A 87 -10.08 -4.39 7.99
N ALA A 88 -8.79 -4.70 7.84
CA ALA A 88 -8.04 -5.51 8.80
C ALA A 88 -8.05 -4.89 10.21
N TRP A 89 -7.80 -3.59 10.34
CA TRP A 89 -7.87 -2.91 11.63
C TRP A 89 -9.28 -2.80 12.20
N TRP A 90 -10.29 -2.67 11.33
CA TRP A 90 -11.68 -2.70 11.74
C TRP A 90 -12.06 -4.05 12.36
N ASP A 91 -11.65 -5.13 11.72
CA ASP A 91 -11.89 -6.49 12.17
C ASP A 91 -11.17 -6.82 13.50
N LEU A 92 -9.99 -6.24 13.72
CA LEU A 92 -9.29 -6.28 15.02
C LEU A 92 -9.94 -5.41 16.12
N GLY A 93 -11.07 -4.76 15.83
CA GLY A 93 -11.78 -3.91 16.78
C GLY A 93 -11.06 -2.60 17.08
N GLN A 94 -10.21 -2.11 16.19
CA GLN A 94 -9.47 -0.85 16.31
C GLN A 94 -10.02 0.21 15.33
N PRO A 95 -11.21 0.80 15.61
CA PRO A 95 -11.85 1.75 14.70
C PRO A 95 -11.04 3.05 14.58
N VAL A 96 -10.33 3.47 15.63
CA VAL A 96 -9.49 4.68 15.60
C VAL A 96 -8.37 4.54 14.57
N VAL A 97 -7.66 3.41 14.56
CA VAL A 97 -6.58 3.14 13.61
C VAL A 97 -7.12 3.09 12.19
N THR A 98 -8.27 2.45 12.00
CA THR A 98 -8.98 2.39 10.71
C THR A 98 -9.24 3.78 10.14
N VAL A 99 -9.84 4.68 10.92
CA VAL A 99 -10.20 6.03 10.48
C VAL A 99 -8.96 6.87 10.20
N VAL A 100 -7.99 6.89 11.13
CA VAL A 100 -6.76 7.68 10.97
C VAL A 100 -6.00 7.23 9.73
N PHE A 101 -5.82 5.91 9.55
CA PHE A 101 -5.12 5.36 8.40
C PHE A 101 -5.86 5.68 7.09
N ALA A 102 -7.18 5.47 7.04
CA ALA A 102 -7.98 5.74 5.85
C ALA A 102 -7.91 7.22 5.43
N VAL A 103 -7.96 8.15 6.39
CA VAL A 103 -7.85 9.60 6.12
C VAL A 103 -6.47 9.95 5.57
N VAL A 104 -5.40 9.50 6.23
CA VAL A 104 -4.02 9.81 5.80
C VAL A 104 -3.73 9.21 4.42
N ALA A 105 -4.14 7.96 4.19
CA ALA A 105 -4.02 7.28 2.91
C ALA A 105 -4.76 8.02 1.79
N THR A 106 -6.01 8.43 2.05
CA THR A 106 -6.83 9.16 1.07
C THR A 106 -6.21 10.52 0.72
N VAL A 107 -5.75 11.27 1.72
CA VAL A 107 -5.11 12.58 1.49
C VAL A 107 -3.81 12.43 0.69
N SER A 108 -2.96 11.47 1.02
CA SER A 108 -1.72 11.21 0.27
C SER A 108 -1.99 10.74 -1.16
N GLY A 109 -3.02 9.89 -1.36
CA GLY A 109 -3.48 9.46 -2.68
C GLY A 109 -3.95 10.64 -3.55
N ILE A 110 -4.75 11.54 -2.99
CA ILE A 110 -5.23 12.75 -3.70
C ILE A 110 -4.06 13.66 -4.10
N ILE A 111 -3.11 13.89 -3.19
CA ILE A 111 -1.94 14.74 -3.46
C ILE A 111 -1.08 14.14 -4.59
N SER A 112 -0.91 12.81 -4.58
CA SER A 112 -0.17 12.08 -5.62
C SER A 112 -0.87 12.17 -6.98
N GLY A 113 -2.17 11.85 -7.03
CA GLY A 113 -2.95 11.86 -8.26
C GLY A 113 -3.00 13.23 -8.93
N ARG A 114 -3.07 14.32 -8.14
CA ARG A 114 -3.01 15.69 -8.67
C ARG A 114 -1.68 16.02 -9.34
N LYS A 115 -0.57 15.46 -8.88
CA LYS A 115 0.75 15.68 -9.47
C LYS A 115 0.94 14.92 -10.78
N GLU A 116 0.42 13.69 -10.85
CA GLU A 116 0.48 12.87 -12.07
C GLU A 116 -0.45 13.40 -13.19
N LEU A 117 -1.55 14.09 -12.85
CA LEU A 117 -2.46 14.69 -13.83
C LEU A 117 -2.02 16.08 -14.33
N ALA A 118 -1.06 16.72 -13.64
CA ALA A 118 -0.60 18.08 -13.94
C ALA A 118 0.79 18.13 -14.62
N GLY A 119 1.42 16.97 -14.87
CA GLY A 119 2.67 16.83 -15.61
C GLY A 119 2.44 16.17 -16.96
#